data_AF-A0A4Q7V6Q2-F1
#
_entry.id   AF-A0A4Q7V6Q2-F1
#
_cell.length_a   1.000
_cell.length_b   1.000
_cell.length_c   1.000
_cell.angle_alpha   90.00
_cell.angle_beta   90.00
_cell.angle_gamma   90.00
#
_symmetry.space_group_name_H-M   'P 1'
#
loop_
_entity.id
_entity.type
_entity.pdbx_description
1 polymer ?
#
loop_
_entity_poly.entity_id
_entity_poly.type
_entity_poly.pdbx_seq_one_letter_code
_entity_poly.pdbx_strand_id
1 'polypeptide(L)'
;MAEEIPLTGGNVSDGVVRVGDTVRRPATPSTPAVQALLGHLRDAGFPGVPRPLGLDDRGRAVLSFVPGEPVFPDRTAFHGTDDGLAGVGRYVRDLHDVLAGFVPPADAVWRVPIPDVGDHLVVHHDLAPWWANAEHVDAHPQVWRRTLLG
;
A
#
# COMPACT_ATOMS: atom_id res chain seq x y z
N MET A 1 -25.86 -3.72 -13.41
CA MET A 1 -24.59 -3.13 -12.92
C MET A 1 -24.30 -3.77 -11.57
N ALA A 2 -23.06 -4.21 -11.32
CA ALA A 2 -22.70 -4.75 -10.01
C ALA A 2 -22.80 -3.63 -8.96
N GLU A 3 -23.21 -3.99 -7.75
CA GLU A 3 -23.39 -3.05 -6.64
C GLU A 3 -22.04 -2.46 -6.20
N GLU A 4 -21.97 -1.13 -6.04
CA GLU A 4 -20.81 -0.43 -5.48
C GLU A 4 -21.05 -0.19 -3.99
N ILE A 5 -20.24 -0.82 -3.13
CA ILE A 5 -20.33 -0.69 -1.68
C ILE A 5 -19.21 0.26 -1.23
N PRO A 6 -19.52 1.45 -0.67
CA PRO A 6 -18.50 2.34 -0.14
C PRO A 6 -17.65 1.66 0.93
N LEU A 7 -16.32 1.80 0.81
CA LEU A 7 -15.39 1.44 1.87
C LEU A 7 -15.06 2.71 2.65
N THR A 8 -15.41 2.73 3.94
CA THR A 8 -15.30 3.92 4.79
C THR A 8 -14.03 3.95 5.65
N GLY A 9 -13.11 2.99 5.46
CA GLY A 9 -11.80 3.00 6.10
C GLY A 9 -10.73 3.65 5.23
N GLY A 10 -9.81 4.39 5.85
CA GLY A 10 -8.80 5.22 5.20
C GLY A 10 -8.89 6.67 5.71
N ASN A 11 -7.74 7.32 5.90
CA ASN A 11 -7.70 8.73 6.35
C ASN A 11 -7.44 9.71 5.20
N VAL A 12 -7.14 9.22 3.99
CA VAL A 12 -6.66 10.06 2.87
C VAL A 12 -7.32 9.82 1.51
N SER A 13 -8.09 8.73 1.34
CA SER A 13 -8.69 8.36 0.05
C SER A 13 -10.22 8.38 0.11
N ASP A 14 -10.84 9.48 -0.33
CA ASP A 14 -12.29 9.54 -0.54
C ASP A 14 -12.72 8.73 -1.78
N GLY A 15 -13.96 8.24 -1.79
CA GLY A 15 -14.57 7.64 -2.99
C GLY A 15 -14.08 6.23 -3.34
N VAL A 16 -13.53 5.49 -2.37
CA VAL A 16 -13.18 4.08 -2.52
C VAL A 16 -14.43 3.21 -2.40
N VAL A 17 -14.64 2.32 -3.37
CA VAL A 17 -15.79 1.41 -3.39
C VAL A 17 -15.35 -0.02 -3.68
N ARG A 18 -16.04 -0.99 -3.07
CA ARG A 18 -15.92 -2.41 -3.38
C ARG A 18 -17.00 -2.81 -4.38
N VAL A 19 -16.61 -3.63 -5.36
CA VAL A 19 -17.49 -4.26 -6.36
C VAL A 19 -17.12 -5.72 -6.46
N GLY A 20 -17.96 -6.61 -5.91
CA GLY A 20 -17.63 -8.03 -5.79
C GLY A 20 -16.31 -8.26 -5.05
N ASP A 21 -15.36 -8.94 -5.69
CA ASP A 21 -14.03 -9.24 -5.13
C ASP A 21 -12.96 -8.22 -5.53
N THR A 22 -13.38 -7.00 -5.88
CA THR A 22 -12.48 -5.95 -6.34
C THR A 22 -12.79 -4.61 -5.69
N VAL A 23 -11.79 -3.74 -5.65
CA VAL A 23 -11.88 -2.36 -5.15
C VAL A 23 -11.66 -1.40 -6.31
N ARG A 24 -12.37 -0.27 -6.31
CA ARG A 24 -12.16 0.87 -7.20
C ARG A 24 -11.70 2.06 -6.37
N ARG A 25 -10.63 2.71 -6.81
CA ARG A 25 -10.11 3.94 -6.20
C ARG A 25 -10.00 5.03 -7.25
N PRO A 26 -10.24 6.31 -6.91
CA PRO A 26 -9.91 7.41 -7.81
C PRO A 26 -8.45 7.30 -8.27
N ALA A 27 -8.22 7.42 -9.57
CA ALA A 27 -6.86 7.44 -10.09
C ALA A 27 -6.17 8.78 -9.81
N THR A 28 -4.88 8.70 -9.58
CA THR A 28 -3.95 9.81 -9.42
C THR A 28 -2.84 9.69 -10.46
N PRO A 29 -2.02 10.74 -10.69
CA PRO A 29 -0.83 10.62 -11.54
C PRO A 29 0.12 9.49 -11.12
N SER A 30 0.13 9.11 -9.84
CA SER A 30 0.95 8.00 -9.33
C SER A 30 0.35 6.60 -9.52
N THR A 31 -0.89 6.50 -10.00
CA THR A 31 -1.58 5.21 -10.14
C THR A 31 -0.82 4.20 -11.00
N PRO A 32 -0.25 4.55 -12.17
CA PRO A 32 0.54 3.60 -12.97
C PRO A 32 1.75 3.04 -12.20
N ALA A 33 2.47 3.91 -11.47
CA ALA A 33 3.64 3.53 -10.68
C ALA A 33 3.25 2.62 -9.50
N VAL A 34 2.12 2.91 -8.84
CA VAL A 34 1.57 2.06 -7.77
C VAL A 34 1.15 0.69 -8.31
N GLN A 35 0.50 0.62 -9.47
CA GLN A 35 0.11 -0.65 -10.10
C GLN A 35 1.34 -1.50 -10.45
N ALA A 36 2.40 -0.87 -10.99
CA ALA A 36 3.67 -1.54 -11.28
C ALA A 36 4.32 -2.10 -10.02
N LEU A 37 4.32 -1.34 -8.93
CA LEU A 37 4.87 -1.80 -7.66
C LEU A 37 4.10 -2.98 -7.07
N LEU A 38 2.77 -2.91 -7.06
CA LEU A 38 1.92 -4.01 -6.59
C LEU A 38 2.14 -5.28 -7.42
N GLY A 39 2.41 -5.13 -8.71
CA GLY A 39 2.85 -6.23 -9.57
C GLY A 39 4.14 -6.86 -9.07
N HIS A 40 5.20 -6.05 -8.92
CA HIS A 40 6.52 -6.50 -8.45
C HIS A 40 6.45 -7.23 -7.09
N LEU A 41 5.75 -6.66 -6.12
CA LEU A 41 5.59 -7.28 -4.80
C LEU A 41 4.88 -8.64 -4.88
N ARG A 42 3.88 -8.77 -5.76
CA ARG A 42 3.18 -10.04 -5.97
C ARG A 42 4.03 -11.07 -6.69
N ASP A 43 4.81 -10.65 -7.68
CA ASP A 43 5.72 -11.54 -8.41
C ASP A 43 6.83 -12.07 -7.49
N ALA A 44 7.24 -11.27 -6.50
CA ALA A 44 8.12 -11.69 -5.42
C ALA A 44 7.45 -12.55 -4.33
N GLY A 45 6.13 -12.77 -4.41
CA GLY A 45 5.37 -13.55 -3.43
C GLY A 45 5.13 -12.85 -2.10
N PHE A 46 5.26 -11.52 -2.04
CA PHE A 46 5.06 -10.76 -0.80
C PHE A 46 3.58 -10.87 -0.34
N PRO A 47 3.32 -11.21 0.93
CA PRO A 47 1.97 -11.49 1.41
C PRO A 47 1.11 -10.23 1.53
N GLY A 48 -0.21 -10.40 1.47
CA GLY A 48 -1.17 -9.31 1.73
C GLY A 48 -1.28 -8.26 0.62
N VAL A 49 -0.65 -8.46 -0.55
CA VAL A 49 -0.63 -7.48 -1.64
C VAL A 49 -1.83 -7.68 -2.58
N PRO A 50 -2.66 -6.64 -2.80
CA PRO A 50 -3.76 -6.73 -3.76
C PRO A 50 -3.25 -6.85 -5.20
N ARG A 51 -3.95 -7.62 -6.02
CA ARG A 51 -3.64 -7.76 -7.45
C ARG A 51 -3.97 -6.47 -8.19
N PRO A 52 -3.02 -5.87 -8.92
CA PRO A 52 -3.31 -4.81 -9.87
C PRO A 52 -4.14 -5.36 -11.02
N LEU A 53 -5.28 -4.73 -11.31
CA LEU A 53 -6.23 -5.14 -12.36
C LEU A 53 -6.45 -4.05 -13.42
N GLY A 54 -5.64 -2.98 -13.39
CA GLY A 54 -5.69 -1.88 -14.35
C GLY A 54 -6.68 -0.78 -13.95
N LEU A 55 -7.33 -0.18 -14.95
CA LEU A 55 -8.32 0.88 -14.79
C LEU A 55 -9.70 0.40 -15.27
N ASP A 56 -10.77 0.89 -14.64
CA ASP A 56 -12.14 0.68 -15.14
C ASP A 56 -12.53 1.71 -16.21
N ASP A 57 -13.72 1.56 -16.79
CA ASP A 57 -14.25 2.46 -17.84
C ASP A 57 -14.41 3.92 -17.40
N ARG A 58 -14.37 4.19 -16.09
CA ARG A 58 -14.41 5.54 -15.50
C ARG A 58 -13.00 6.07 -15.16
N GLY A 59 -11.96 5.34 -15.53
CA GLY A 59 -10.57 5.68 -15.23
C GLY A 59 -10.17 5.46 -13.78
N ARG A 60 -10.91 4.68 -12.99
CA ARG A 60 -10.57 4.37 -11.58
C ARG A 60 -9.61 3.19 -11.52
N ALA A 61 -8.66 3.23 -10.59
CA ALA A 61 -7.77 2.10 -10.32
C ALA A 61 -8.55 0.89 -9.81
N VAL A 62 -8.31 -0.28 -10.39
CA VAL A 62 -8.94 -1.56 -10.07
C VAL A 62 -7.93 -2.44 -9.37
N LEU A 63 -8.28 -2.93 -8.19
CA LEU A 63 -7.46 -3.84 -7.38
C LEU A 63 -8.29 -5.04 -6.92
N SER A 64 -7.69 -6.21 -6.69
CA SER A 64 -8.40 -7.28 -5.98
C SER A 64 -8.66 -6.87 -4.53
N PHE A 65 -9.80 -7.27 -3.99
CA PHE A 65 -10.09 -7.14 -2.57
C PHE A 65 -9.23 -8.15 -1.78
N VAL A 66 -8.58 -7.69 -0.71
CA VAL A 66 -7.84 -8.53 0.23
C VAL A 66 -8.66 -8.56 1.51
N PRO A 67 -9.19 -9.70 1.96
CA PRO A 67 -9.94 -9.77 3.22
C PRO A 67 -9.03 -9.57 4.43
N GLY A 68 -9.52 -8.87 5.44
CA GLY A 68 -8.84 -8.70 6.72
C GLY A 68 -9.55 -7.67 7.62
N GLU A 69 -9.12 -7.57 8.86
CA GLU A 69 -9.72 -6.69 9.87
C GLU A 69 -8.71 -5.60 10.27
N PRO A 70 -9.13 -4.32 10.31
CA PRO A 70 -8.26 -3.21 10.68
C PRO A 70 -7.77 -3.37 12.13
N VAL A 71 -6.50 -3.02 12.37
CA VAL A 71 -5.93 -3.08 13.74
C VAL A 71 -6.36 -1.89 14.62
N PHE A 72 -6.69 -0.75 14.02
CA PHE A 72 -7.23 0.39 14.75
C PHE A 72 -8.76 0.50 14.57
N PRO A 73 -9.52 0.91 15.59
CA PRO A 73 -9.08 1.22 16.97
C PRO A 73 -8.94 -0.02 17.87
N ASP A 74 -9.51 -1.15 17.46
CA ASP A 74 -9.89 -2.21 18.40
C ASP A 74 -8.80 -3.24 18.73
N ARG A 75 -7.71 -3.31 17.96
CA ARG A 75 -6.62 -4.30 18.14
C ARG A 75 -5.24 -3.69 18.36
N THR A 76 -5.20 -2.44 18.80
CA THR A 76 -3.96 -1.71 19.09
C THR A 76 -3.09 -2.36 20.18
N ALA A 77 -3.68 -3.20 21.04
CA ALA A 77 -2.97 -3.94 22.09
C ALA A 77 -1.82 -4.82 21.54
N PHE A 78 -1.93 -5.31 20.30
CA PHE A 78 -0.88 -6.09 19.65
C PHE A 78 0.43 -5.27 19.49
N HIS A 79 0.32 -3.98 19.19
CA HIS A 79 1.47 -3.07 19.06
C HIS A 79 2.09 -2.67 20.42
N GLY A 80 1.42 -2.96 21.53
CA GLY A 80 1.91 -2.69 22.88
C GLY A 80 2.89 -3.74 23.41
N THR A 81 3.26 -4.74 22.61
CA THR A 81 4.15 -5.83 23.02
C THR A 81 5.44 -5.83 22.22
N ASP A 82 6.55 -6.24 22.84
CA ASP A 82 7.85 -6.36 22.17
C ASP A 82 7.77 -7.32 20.98
N ASP A 83 7.06 -8.44 21.10
CA ASP A 83 6.87 -9.40 20.01
C ASP A 83 6.08 -8.82 18.84
N GLY A 84 5.04 -8.04 19.13
CA GLY A 84 4.25 -7.34 18.11
C GLY A 84 5.08 -6.30 17.37
N LEU A 85 5.85 -5.48 18.10
CA LEU A 85 6.77 -4.49 17.52
C LEU A 85 7.88 -5.16 16.69
N ALA A 86 8.46 -6.25 17.19
CA ALA A 86 9.46 -7.02 16.46
C ALA A 86 8.87 -7.66 15.19
N GLY A 87 7.61 -8.10 15.23
CA GLY A 87 6.86 -8.59 14.08
C GLY A 87 6.69 -7.53 12.99
N VAL A 88 6.25 -6.33 13.37
CA VAL A 88 6.15 -5.18 12.45
C VAL A 88 7.52 -4.84 11.86
N GLY A 89 8.57 -4.80 12.68
CA GLY A 89 9.93 -4.53 12.21
C GLY A 89 10.44 -5.54 11.17
N ARG A 90 10.16 -6.84 11.37
CA ARG A 90 10.48 -7.88 10.38
C ARG A 90 9.69 -7.69 9.09
N TYR A 91 8.39 -7.47 9.17
CA TYR A 91 7.55 -7.24 7.98
C TYR A 91 8.04 -6.06 7.14
N VAL A 92 8.41 -4.94 7.78
CA VAL A 92 8.94 -3.75 7.10
C VAL A 92 10.30 -4.02 6.46
N ARG A 93 11.17 -4.77 7.14
CA ARG A 93 12.44 -5.21 6.58
C ARG A 93 12.23 -6.06 5.34
N ASP A 94 11.38 -7.08 5.42
CA ASP A 94 11.09 -7.99 4.31
C ASP A 94 10.53 -7.22 3.11
N LEU A 95 9.65 -6.23 3.36
CA LEU A 95 9.15 -5.33 2.34
C LEU A 95 10.29 -4.57 1.66
N HIS A 96 11.18 -3.95 2.42
CA HIS A 96 12.31 -3.20 1.87
C HIS A 96 13.28 -4.08 1.08
N ASP A 97 13.51 -5.32 1.51
CA ASP A 97 14.37 -6.26 0.80
C ASP A 97 13.79 -6.62 -0.58
N VAL A 98 12.46 -6.78 -0.69
CA VAL A 98 11.79 -6.96 -1.98
C VAL A 98 11.84 -5.69 -2.84
N LEU A 99 11.61 -4.52 -2.22
CA LEU A 99 11.61 -3.22 -2.92
C LEU A 99 13.00 -2.82 -3.43
N ALA A 100 14.08 -3.34 -2.86
CA ALA A 100 15.43 -3.11 -3.35
C ALA A 100 15.64 -3.62 -4.80
N GLY A 101 14.86 -4.61 -5.23
CA GLY A 101 14.87 -5.12 -6.60
C GLY A 101 13.88 -4.42 -7.54
N PHE A 102 13.08 -3.48 -7.05
CA PHE A 102 12.07 -2.81 -7.86
C PHE A 102 12.70 -1.71 -8.71
N VAL A 103 12.45 -1.76 -10.02
CA VAL A 103 12.80 -0.69 -10.96
C VAL A 103 11.50 0.03 -11.36
N PRO A 104 11.31 1.31 -10.97
CA PRO A 104 10.14 2.07 -11.36
C PRO A 104 10.06 2.25 -12.89
N PRO A 105 8.86 2.34 -13.48
CA PRO A 105 8.69 2.83 -14.85
C PRO A 105 9.40 4.17 -15.06
N ALA A 106 9.94 4.40 -16.26
CA ALA A 106 10.73 5.61 -16.55
C ALA A 106 9.92 6.92 -16.41
N ASP A 107 8.60 6.83 -16.56
CA ASP A 107 7.61 7.91 -16.42
C ASP A 107 6.89 7.88 -15.07
N ALA A 108 7.41 7.13 -14.09
CA ALA A 108 6.79 6.99 -12.78
C ALA A 108 6.68 8.35 -12.07
N VAL A 109 5.45 8.72 -11.72
CA VAL A 109 5.16 9.87 -10.88
C VAL A 109 4.87 9.38 -9.47
N TRP A 110 5.56 9.94 -8.47
CA TRP A 110 5.30 9.65 -7.06
C TRP A 110 4.77 10.88 -6.35
N ARG A 111 3.89 10.69 -5.36
CA ARG A 111 3.42 11.79 -4.53
C ARG A 111 4.41 11.99 -3.40
N VAL A 112 5.32 12.96 -3.53
CA VAL A 112 6.42 13.17 -2.57
C VAL A 112 6.06 14.31 -1.60
N PRO A 113 5.51 14.01 -0.39
CA PRO A 113 5.10 15.06 0.56
C PRO A 113 6.29 15.72 1.27
N ILE A 114 7.45 15.06 1.31
CA ILE A 114 8.69 15.59 1.90
C ILE A 114 9.74 15.69 0.79
N PRO A 115 10.32 16.88 0.54
CA PRO A 115 11.28 17.09 -0.55
C PRO A 115 12.45 16.10 -0.55
N ASP A 116 12.85 15.73 -1.77
CA ASP A 116 13.87 14.73 -2.07
C ASP A 116 15.29 15.15 -1.67
N VAL A 117 16.08 14.18 -1.18
CA VAL A 117 17.50 14.31 -0.84
C VAL A 117 18.35 13.13 -1.36
N GLY A 118 18.17 12.70 -2.62
CA GLY A 118 19.14 11.86 -3.35
C GLY A 118 18.66 10.44 -3.73
N ASP A 119 19.60 9.50 -3.92
CA ASP A 119 19.36 8.18 -4.55
C ASP A 119 18.20 7.36 -3.93
N HIS A 120 17.41 6.71 -4.80
CA HIS A 120 16.00 6.36 -4.58
C HIS A 120 15.74 4.88 -4.21
N LEU A 121 15.07 4.64 -3.08
CA LEU A 121 14.43 3.36 -2.71
C LEU A 121 12.97 3.63 -2.35
N VAL A 122 12.01 2.82 -2.82
CA VAL A 122 10.61 2.92 -2.36
C VAL A 122 10.52 2.40 -0.91
N VAL A 123 9.98 3.16 0.03
CA VAL A 123 9.72 2.78 1.44
C VAL A 123 8.27 3.03 1.87
N HIS A 124 7.91 2.43 2.99
CA HIS A 124 6.62 2.68 3.63
C HIS A 124 6.70 3.93 4.53
N HIS A 125 6.10 5.05 4.09
CA HIS A 125 6.31 6.38 4.72
C HIS A 125 5.50 6.68 6.00
N ASP A 126 4.48 5.90 6.34
CA ASP A 126 3.50 6.24 7.38
C ASP A 126 3.11 5.02 8.23
N LEU A 127 4.11 4.27 8.73
CA LEU A 127 3.88 3.06 9.53
C LEU A 127 3.05 3.37 10.76
N ALA A 128 1.75 3.15 10.63
CA ALA A 128 0.79 3.60 11.61
C ALA A 128 -0.26 2.53 11.93
N PRO A 129 -0.86 2.57 13.13
CA PRO A 129 -1.72 1.50 13.62
C PRO A 129 -2.95 1.22 12.76
N TRP A 130 -3.37 2.17 11.90
CA TRP A 130 -4.51 2.04 11.00
C TRP A 130 -4.23 1.22 9.72
N TRP A 131 -3.01 0.70 9.53
CA TRP A 131 -2.60 0.02 8.29
C TRP A 131 -2.72 -1.50 8.24
N ALA A 132 -2.90 -2.16 9.38
CA ALA A 132 -3.05 -3.60 9.35
C ALA A 132 -4.47 -3.96 8.91
N ASN A 133 -4.62 -4.09 7.59
CA ASN A 133 -5.65 -4.79 6.79
C ASN A 133 -6.85 -4.01 6.22
N ALA A 134 -7.05 -4.27 4.91
CA ALA A 134 -8.28 -4.49 4.12
C ALA A 134 -9.46 -3.51 4.15
N GLU A 135 -9.88 -3.00 5.30
CA GLU A 135 -10.87 -1.92 5.33
C GLU A 135 -10.21 -0.56 5.15
N HIS A 136 -8.89 -0.49 5.33
CA HIS A 136 -8.05 0.68 5.05
C HIS A 136 -7.20 0.45 3.80
N VAL A 137 -7.65 0.98 2.66
CA VAL A 137 -6.92 0.89 1.40
C VAL A 137 -5.97 2.07 1.26
N ASP A 138 -4.90 2.08 2.06
CA ASP A 138 -3.77 3.01 1.88
C ASP A 138 -2.46 2.26 1.65
N ALA A 139 -2.42 1.50 0.55
CA ALA A 139 -1.14 1.20 -0.10
C ALA A 139 -0.73 2.43 -0.93
N HIS A 140 -0.15 3.41 -0.25
CA HIS A 140 0.63 4.46 -0.90
C HIS A 140 2.12 4.18 -0.66
N PRO A 141 2.74 3.33 -1.49
CA PRO A 141 4.20 3.26 -1.50
C PRO A 141 4.78 4.64 -1.82
N GLN A 142 5.75 5.09 -1.04
CA GLN A 142 6.48 6.34 -1.23
C GLN A 142 7.98 6.05 -1.27
N VAL A 143 8.86 7.00 -1.54
CA VAL A 143 10.30 6.73 -1.81
C VAL A 143 11.21 7.40 -0.78
N TRP A 144 12.08 6.67 -0.07
CA TRP A 144 13.16 7.17 0.81
C TRP A 144 14.39 6.23 0.99
N ARG A 145 15.51 6.81 1.46
CA ARG A 145 16.85 6.21 1.59
C ARG A 145 17.04 5.34 2.85
N ARG A 146 17.87 4.30 2.70
CA ARG A 146 18.47 3.50 3.79
C ARG A 146 19.36 4.37 4.69
N THR A 147 18.93 4.64 5.92
CA THR A 147 19.88 4.86 7.02
C THR A 147 20.01 3.53 7.75
N LEU A 148 21.10 2.81 7.48
CA LEU A 148 21.53 1.73 8.35
C LEU A 148 21.83 2.33 9.72
N LEU A 149 20.96 2.09 10.68
CA LEU A 149 21.42 1.96 12.05
C LEU A 149 22.09 0.58 12.12
N GLY A 150 23.41 0.61 12.31
CA GLY A 150 24.21 -0.55 12.67
C GLY A 150 23.95 -1.00 14.10
#